data_AF-A0A7K2NP53-F1
#
_entry.id   AF-A0A7K2NP53-F1
#
_cell.length_a   1.000
_cell.length_b   1.000
_cell.length_c   1.000
_cell.angle_alpha   90.00
_cell.angle_beta   90.00
_cell.angle_gamma   90.00
#
_symmetry.space_group_name_H-M   'P 1'
#
loop_
_entity.id
_entity.type
_entity.pdbx_description
1 polymer ?
#
loop_
_entity_poly.entity_id
_entity_poly.type
_entity_poly.pdbx_seq_one_letter_code
_entity_poly.pdbx_strand_id
1 'polypeptide(L)'
;MTSKSRVVVIGAGLAGVTLARRLGELGTPALTLGDEEHRPYNRVLLAEVLAGRYGPEVIALPAPAGLLRGRVTGIDRAGRTVRCADGSVIAYDTLVLATGSNAVLPPLRGLFTPDHELPEGVHAFRTMDDCLGLSKAVRPGVRAVVIGGGLLGVSAARALAVRGAQVVLAQQSERLMERQLDPAASALVRRHLEGLGVEVHTECRVRDVRSVGGAVRSVEMGDGYALGADLVVLACGVRPRAGLAREAGLAVGKGVLVDDELRTSDPHIRAIGDCAQHADRVYGLAAPALEQAGALAELLAGD
;
A
#
# COMPACT_ATOMS: atom_id res chain seq x y z
N MET A 1 0.28 -32.68 26.23
CA MET A 1 -0.41 -31.93 25.17
C MET A 1 0.11 -30.50 25.24
N THR A 2 1.13 -30.17 24.46
CA THR A 2 1.60 -28.77 24.37
C THR A 2 0.48 -27.99 23.70
N SER A 3 -0.20 -27.15 24.49
CA SER A 3 -1.14 -26.16 24.00
C SER A 3 -0.39 -25.30 22.97
N LYS A 4 -0.59 -25.55 21.67
CA LYS A 4 0.04 -24.75 20.61
C LYS A 4 -0.43 -23.30 20.80
N SER A 5 0.49 -22.42 21.21
CA SER A 5 0.25 -20.98 21.34
C SER A 5 -0.41 -20.46 20.07
N ARG A 6 -1.53 -19.75 20.20
CA ARG A 6 -2.32 -19.29 19.07
C ARG A 6 -1.87 -17.91 18.63
N VAL A 7 -1.10 -17.87 17.55
CA VAL A 7 -0.70 -16.64 16.88
C VAL A 7 -1.75 -16.24 15.83
N VAL A 8 -2.24 -15.01 15.91
CA VAL A 8 -3.15 -14.42 14.92
C VAL A 8 -2.46 -13.24 14.23
N VAL A 9 -2.47 -13.20 12.90
CA VAL A 9 -1.87 -12.16 12.07
C VAL A 9 -2.98 -11.40 11.33
N ILE A 10 -3.10 -10.09 11.55
CA ILE A 10 -4.04 -9.23 10.82
C ILE A 10 -3.30 -8.60 9.63
N GLY A 11 -3.61 -9.06 8.43
CA GLY A 11 -3.08 -8.56 7.18
C GLY A 11 -2.37 -9.65 6.37
N ALA A 12 -2.92 -9.96 5.19
CA ALA A 12 -2.38 -10.94 4.26
C ALA A 12 -1.48 -10.30 3.17
N GLY A 13 -0.80 -9.21 3.51
CA GLY A 13 0.22 -8.59 2.64
C GLY A 13 1.58 -9.29 2.76
N LEU A 14 2.60 -8.76 2.07
CA LEU A 14 3.95 -9.34 2.04
C LEU A 14 4.52 -9.63 3.44
N ALA A 15 4.36 -8.71 4.40
CA ALA A 15 4.86 -8.88 5.77
C ALA A 15 4.15 -10.03 6.51
N GLY A 16 2.82 -10.02 6.51
CA GLY A 16 2.02 -11.02 7.24
C GLY A 16 2.14 -12.42 6.66
N VAL A 17 2.14 -12.55 5.33
CA VAL A 17 2.36 -13.85 4.66
C VAL A 17 3.76 -14.38 4.90
N THR A 18 4.77 -13.52 4.86
CA THR A 18 6.15 -13.93 5.16
C THR A 18 6.27 -14.44 6.60
N LEU A 19 5.70 -13.70 7.56
CA LEU A 19 5.68 -14.11 8.96
C LEU A 19 4.97 -15.46 9.13
N ALA A 20 3.75 -15.60 8.61
CA ALA A 20 2.95 -16.82 8.75
C ALA A 20 3.65 -18.04 8.14
N ARG A 21 4.31 -17.87 6.99
CA ARG A 21 5.12 -18.94 6.37
C ARG A 21 6.30 -19.33 7.26
N ARG A 22 7.09 -18.37 7.74
CA ARG A 22 8.26 -18.63 8.60
C ARG A 22 7.86 -19.31 9.91
N LEU A 23 6.80 -18.82 10.55
CA LEU A 23 6.23 -19.43 11.74
C LEU A 23 5.78 -20.89 11.50
N GLY A 24 5.18 -21.18 10.34
CA GLY A 24 4.86 -22.55 9.94
C GLY A 24 6.10 -23.44 9.76
N GLU A 25 7.17 -22.92 9.15
CA GLU A 25 8.46 -23.63 9.00
C GLU A 25 9.11 -23.95 10.35
N LEU A 26 8.90 -23.08 11.35
CA LEU A 26 9.41 -23.24 12.71
C LEU A 26 8.48 -24.03 13.64
N GLY A 27 7.35 -24.56 13.13
CA GLY A 27 6.42 -25.40 13.89
C GLY A 27 5.34 -24.68 14.70
N THR A 28 5.23 -23.35 14.58
CA THR A 28 4.27 -22.49 15.29
C THR A 28 3.27 -21.87 14.29
N PRO A 29 2.34 -22.64 13.69
CA PRO A 29 1.47 -22.11 12.64
C PRO A 29 0.59 -20.96 13.13
N ALA A 30 0.41 -19.93 12.29
CA ALA A 30 -0.42 -18.77 12.58
C ALA A 30 -1.71 -18.75 11.77
N LEU A 31 -2.78 -18.22 12.37
CA LEU A 31 -4.01 -17.86 11.66
C LEU A 31 -3.85 -16.47 11.06
N THR A 32 -4.01 -16.33 9.74
CA THR A 32 -3.87 -15.04 9.04
C THR A 32 -5.24 -14.54 8.58
N LEU A 33 -5.58 -13.28 8.88
CA LEU A 33 -6.82 -12.63 8.47
C LEU A 33 -6.53 -11.60 7.37
N GLY A 34 -7.15 -11.78 6.20
CA GLY A 34 -7.02 -10.89 5.05
C GLY A 34 -8.37 -10.31 4.60
N ASP A 35 -8.41 -9.01 4.30
CA ASP A 35 -9.63 -8.30 3.86
C ASP A 35 -9.78 -8.24 2.33
N GLU A 36 -8.68 -8.33 1.57
CA GLU A 36 -8.72 -8.31 0.10
C GLU A 36 -9.34 -9.61 -0.46
N GLU A 37 -10.10 -9.51 -1.55
CA GLU A 37 -10.70 -10.67 -2.22
C GLU A 37 -9.66 -11.53 -2.95
N HIS A 38 -8.55 -10.89 -3.33
CA HIS A 38 -7.46 -11.50 -4.07
C HIS A 38 -6.61 -12.38 -3.16
N ARG A 39 -6.03 -13.44 -3.73
CA ARG A 39 -4.95 -14.19 -3.08
C ARG A 39 -3.81 -13.23 -2.72
N PRO A 40 -3.05 -13.48 -1.65
CA PRO A 40 -1.87 -12.67 -1.35
C PRO A 40 -0.94 -12.55 -2.55
N TYR A 41 -0.32 -11.39 -2.74
CA TYR A 41 0.55 -11.10 -3.88
C TYR A 41 1.70 -10.18 -3.48
N ASN A 42 2.75 -10.20 -4.29
CA ASN A 42 3.87 -9.28 -4.17
C ASN A 42 3.48 -7.91 -4.73
N ARG A 43 3.03 -7.02 -3.84
CA ARG A 43 2.59 -5.65 -4.18
C ARG A 43 3.65 -4.81 -4.91
N VAL A 44 4.95 -5.12 -4.73
CA VAL A 44 6.04 -4.42 -5.43
C VAL A 44 5.92 -4.60 -6.96
N LEU A 45 5.33 -5.71 -7.40
CA LEU A 45 5.18 -6.06 -8.80
C LEU A 45 3.86 -5.57 -9.42
N LEU A 46 3.04 -4.80 -8.71
CA LEU A 46 1.80 -4.25 -9.29
C LEU A 46 2.08 -3.38 -10.53
N ALA A 47 3.17 -2.61 -10.54
CA ALA A 47 3.55 -1.81 -11.71
C ALA A 47 3.89 -2.68 -12.94
N GLU A 48 4.36 -3.91 -12.71
CA GLU A 48 4.66 -4.87 -13.78
C GLU A 48 3.40 -5.49 -14.36
N VAL A 49 2.40 -5.74 -13.51
CA VAL A 49 1.05 -6.13 -13.95
C VAL A 49 0.39 -4.99 -14.71
N LEU A 50 0.48 -3.75 -14.20
CA LEU A 50 -0.04 -2.56 -14.90
C LEU A 50 0.60 -2.37 -16.27
N ALA A 51 1.93 -2.60 -16.37
CA ALA A 51 2.68 -2.53 -17.62
C ALA A 51 2.32 -3.66 -18.61
N GLY A 52 1.51 -4.64 -18.20
CA GLY A 52 1.15 -5.79 -19.01
C GLY A 52 2.26 -6.83 -19.16
N ARG A 53 3.32 -6.75 -18.35
CA ARG A 53 4.44 -7.72 -18.39
C ARG A 53 4.12 -9.03 -17.72
N TYR A 54 3.26 -8.99 -16.70
CA TYR A 54 2.82 -10.16 -15.95
C TYR A 54 1.30 -10.15 -15.75
N GLY A 55 0.68 -11.32 -15.74
CA GLY A 55 -0.67 -11.47 -15.20
C GLY A 55 -0.65 -11.47 -13.66
N PRO A 56 -1.79 -11.15 -13.01
CA PRO A 56 -1.91 -11.15 -11.54
C PRO A 56 -1.45 -12.45 -10.86
N GLU A 57 -1.64 -13.58 -11.53
CA GLU A 57 -1.26 -14.92 -11.07
C GLU A 57 0.26 -15.11 -10.91
N VAL A 58 1.07 -14.42 -11.73
CA VAL A 58 2.54 -14.52 -11.67
C VAL A 58 3.09 -13.87 -10.40
N ILE A 59 2.42 -12.83 -9.91
CA ILE A 59 2.84 -12.11 -8.72
C ILE A 59 2.18 -12.63 -7.44
N ALA A 60 1.36 -13.68 -7.54
CA ALA A 60 0.72 -14.31 -6.40
C ALA A 60 1.76 -14.95 -5.47
N LEU A 61 1.53 -14.80 -4.17
CA LEU A 61 2.29 -15.45 -3.13
C LEU A 61 1.58 -16.74 -2.70
N PRO A 62 2.33 -17.79 -2.31
CA PRO A 62 1.73 -18.96 -1.68
C PRO A 62 0.89 -18.54 -0.46
N ALA A 63 -0.37 -18.94 -0.44
CA ALA A 63 -1.25 -18.65 0.69
C ALA A 63 -0.79 -19.48 1.91
N PRO A 64 -0.68 -18.87 3.11
CA PRO A 64 -0.41 -19.62 4.32
C PRO A 64 -1.60 -20.55 4.62
N ALA A 65 -1.32 -21.72 5.21
CA ALA A 65 -2.34 -22.75 5.46
C ALA A 65 -3.52 -22.24 6.32
N GLY A 66 -3.27 -21.30 7.23
CA GLY A 66 -4.28 -20.68 8.10
C GLY A 66 -4.86 -19.36 7.58
N LEU A 67 -4.85 -19.10 6.27
CA LEU A 67 -5.46 -17.88 5.72
C LEU A 67 -6.98 -17.95 5.74
N LEU A 68 -7.61 -17.00 6.42
CA LEU A 68 -9.05 -16.75 6.36
C LEU A 68 -9.32 -15.36 5.82
N ARG A 69 -10.36 -15.27 4.98
CA ARG A 69 -10.89 -13.98 4.54
C ARG A 69 -11.73 -13.41 5.68
N GLY A 70 -11.38 -12.20 6.13
CA GLY A 70 -12.06 -11.56 7.25
C GLY A 70 -11.52 -10.16 7.50
N ARG A 71 -12.40 -9.17 7.44
CA ARG A 71 -12.09 -7.80 7.86
C ARG A 71 -12.15 -7.72 9.38
N VAL A 72 -11.02 -7.50 10.03
CA VAL A 72 -11.02 -7.20 11.47
C VAL A 72 -11.50 -5.78 11.71
N THR A 73 -12.45 -5.63 12.63
CA THR A 73 -13.11 -4.36 12.98
C THR A 73 -12.89 -3.95 14.44
N GLY A 74 -12.26 -4.80 15.25
CA GLY A 74 -11.94 -4.46 16.63
C GLY A 74 -10.99 -5.44 17.29
N ILE A 75 -10.29 -4.96 18.32
CA ILE A 75 -9.40 -5.74 19.16
C ILE A 75 -9.85 -5.52 20.61
N ASP A 76 -10.19 -6.60 21.30
CA ASP A 76 -10.38 -6.62 22.75
C ASP A 76 -9.11 -7.15 23.41
N ARG A 77 -8.36 -6.25 24.03
CA ARG A 77 -7.08 -6.56 24.67
C ARG A 77 -7.25 -7.34 25.98
N ALA A 78 -8.32 -7.05 26.73
CA ALA A 78 -8.58 -7.70 28.01
C ALA A 78 -9.02 -9.15 27.79
N GLY A 79 -9.95 -9.38 26.86
CA GLY A 79 -10.39 -10.72 26.46
C GLY A 79 -9.44 -11.43 25.50
N ARG A 80 -8.40 -10.76 25.00
CA ARG A 80 -7.48 -11.22 23.95
C ARG A 80 -8.20 -11.79 22.74
N THR A 81 -9.11 -11.00 22.18
CA THR A 81 -9.87 -11.38 20.99
C THR A 81 -9.86 -10.31 19.91
N VAL A 82 -10.04 -10.74 18.67
CA VAL A 82 -10.32 -9.87 17.53
C VAL A 82 -11.73 -10.13 17.03
N ARG A 83 -12.44 -9.06 16.66
CA ARG A 83 -13.78 -9.12 16.08
C ARG A 83 -13.69 -8.84 14.58
N CYS A 84 -14.35 -9.66 13.79
CA CYS A 84 -14.46 -9.48 12.34
C CYS A 84 -15.79 -8.82 11.95
N ALA A 85 -15.85 -8.27 10.75
CA ALA A 85 -17.05 -7.61 10.21
C ALA A 85 -18.25 -8.56 10.04
N ASP A 86 -18.00 -9.86 9.88
CA ASP A 86 -19.02 -10.91 9.82
C ASP A 86 -19.56 -11.33 11.21
N GLY A 87 -19.08 -10.68 12.28
CA GLY A 87 -19.45 -10.99 13.67
C GLY A 87 -18.62 -12.10 14.32
N SER A 88 -17.72 -12.76 13.57
CA SER A 88 -16.84 -13.77 14.16
C SER A 88 -15.89 -13.15 15.19
N VAL A 89 -15.60 -13.92 16.25
CA VAL A 89 -14.69 -13.54 17.33
C VAL A 89 -13.59 -14.59 17.41
N ILE A 90 -12.36 -14.14 17.29
CA ILE A 90 -11.19 -15.01 17.23
C ILE A 90 -10.27 -14.60 18.37
N ALA A 91 -10.11 -15.49 19.33
CA ALA A 91 -9.19 -15.23 20.43
C ALA A 91 -7.72 -15.41 19.97
N TYR A 92 -6.75 -14.93 20.74
CA TYR A 92 -5.31 -15.06 20.45
C TYR A 92 -4.48 -15.15 21.74
N ASP A 93 -3.30 -15.76 21.65
CA ASP A 93 -2.26 -15.64 22.68
C ASP A 93 -1.26 -14.53 22.31
N THR A 94 -0.94 -14.45 21.02
CA THR A 94 -0.18 -13.37 20.40
C THR A 94 -0.93 -12.84 19.18
N LEU A 95 -1.12 -11.52 19.11
CA LEU A 95 -1.68 -10.83 17.96
C LEU A 95 -0.59 -10.06 17.22
N VAL A 96 -0.55 -10.16 15.89
CA VAL A 96 0.38 -9.40 15.05
C VAL A 96 -0.39 -8.51 14.10
N LEU A 97 -0.14 -7.20 14.19
CA LEU A 97 -0.65 -6.22 13.25
C LEU A 97 0.30 -6.13 12.05
N ALA A 98 -0.13 -6.66 10.91
CA ALA A 98 0.54 -6.56 9.61
C ALA A 98 -0.37 -5.81 8.60
N THR A 99 -1.09 -4.80 9.09
CA THR A 99 -2.19 -4.13 8.38
C THR A 99 -1.73 -3.28 7.19
N GLY A 100 -0.43 -2.97 7.12
CA GLY A 100 0.18 -2.23 6.03
C GLY A 100 -0.18 -0.74 6.04
N SER A 101 -0.41 -0.17 4.86
CA SER A 101 -0.68 1.26 4.67
C SER A 101 -1.71 1.51 3.55
N ASN A 102 -2.45 2.62 3.67
CA ASN A 102 -3.36 3.15 2.66
C ASN A 102 -2.64 4.11 1.71
N ALA A 103 -3.12 4.22 0.47
CA ALA A 103 -2.74 5.32 -0.40
C ALA A 103 -3.13 6.65 0.25
N VAL A 104 -2.27 7.67 0.15
CA VAL A 104 -2.63 9.03 0.53
C VAL A 104 -3.38 9.66 -0.64
N LEU A 105 -4.64 10.02 -0.39
CA LEU A 105 -5.44 10.81 -1.31
C LEU A 105 -5.15 12.29 -1.00
N PRO A 106 -4.56 13.06 -1.95
CA PRO A 106 -4.27 14.47 -1.73
C PRO A 106 -5.56 15.30 -1.60
N PRO A 107 -5.56 16.43 -0.89
CA PRO A 107 -6.75 17.27 -0.74
C PRO A 107 -6.99 18.12 -2.00
N LEU A 108 -7.27 17.48 -3.13
CA LEU A 108 -7.58 18.15 -4.40
C LEU A 108 -9.07 18.50 -4.46
N ARG A 109 -9.38 19.66 -5.03
CA ARG A 109 -10.77 20.01 -5.34
C ARG A 109 -11.30 19.04 -6.42
N GLY A 110 -12.57 18.68 -6.33
CA GLY A 110 -13.20 17.73 -7.26
C GLY A 110 -12.71 16.28 -7.18
N LEU A 111 -11.84 15.94 -6.21
CA LEU A 111 -11.31 14.58 -6.09
C LEU A 111 -12.36 13.54 -5.71
N PHE A 112 -13.41 13.97 -5.02
CA PHE A 112 -14.51 13.10 -4.61
C PHE A 112 -15.81 13.57 -5.24
N THR A 113 -16.62 12.61 -5.68
CA THR A 113 -18.01 12.82 -6.04
C THR A 113 -18.83 13.18 -4.78
N PRO A 114 -20.09 13.66 -4.93
CA PRO A 114 -20.97 13.90 -3.78
C PRO A 114 -21.15 12.67 -2.88
N ASP A 115 -21.07 11.46 -3.44
CA ASP A 115 -21.17 10.18 -2.72
C ASP A 115 -19.84 9.71 -2.10
N HIS A 116 -18.82 10.57 -2.07
CA HIS A 116 -17.49 10.30 -1.53
C HIS A 116 -16.70 9.19 -2.27
N GLU A 117 -16.95 9.02 -3.57
CA GLU A 117 -16.21 8.11 -4.44
C GLU A 117 -15.20 8.86 -5.31
N LEU A 118 -14.19 8.16 -5.83
CA LEU A 118 -13.32 8.74 -6.86
C LEU A 118 -14.08 8.81 -8.19
N PRO A 119 -13.97 9.92 -8.96
CA PRO A 119 -14.55 10.02 -10.29
C PRO A 119 -14.07 8.91 -11.21
N GLU A 120 -14.88 8.57 -12.22
CA GLU A 120 -14.46 7.62 -13.26
C GLU A 120 -13.18 8.11 -13.94
N GLY A 121 -12.20 7.21 -14.09
CA GLY A 121 -10.88 7.53 -14.62
C GLY A 121 -9.90 8.08 -13.57
N VAL A 122 -10.29 8.24 -12.30
CA VAL A 122 -9.37 8.60 -11.20
C VAL A 122 -9.12 7.37 -10.34
N HIS A 123 -7.86 7.00 -10.19
CA HIS A 123 -7.48 5.80 -9.44
C HIS A 123 -6.38 6.11 -8.43
N ALA A 124 -6.50 5.53 -7.23
CA ALA A 124 -5.32 5.28 -6.42
C ALA A 124 -4.45 4.19 -7.07
N PHE A 125 -3.22 3.99 -6.59
CA PHE A 125 -2.40 2.87 -7.01
C PHE A 125 -1.75 2.16 -5.83
N ARG A 126 -2.49 1.23 -5.22
CA ARG A 126 -2.06 0.49 -4.04
C ARG A 126 -2.49 -0.98 -4.01
N THR A 127 -3.69 -1.31 -4.48
CA THR A 127 -4.26 -2.67 -4.43
C THR A 127 -4.26 -3.34 -5.80
N MET A 128 -4.58 -4.64 -5.82
CA MET A 128 -4.83 -5.34 -7.08
C MET A 128 -6.04 -4.74 -7.82
N ASP A 129 -7.11 -4.37 -7.13
CA ASP A 129 -8.28 -3.74 -7.75
C ASP A 129 -7.94 -2.40 -8.41
N ASP A 130 -7.13 -1.57 -7.75
CA ASP A 130 -6.59 -0.34 -8.33
C ASP A 130 -5.84 -0.64 -9.65
N CYS A 131 -4.97 -1.64 -9.62
CA CYS A 131 -4.16 -2.06 -10.77
C CYS A 131 -5.02 -2.59 -11.91
N LEU A 132 -6.03 -3.41 -11.62
CA LEU A 132 -6.94 -3.97 -12.62
C LEU A 132 -7.85 -2.89 -13.21
N GLY A 133 -8.32 -1.94 -12.40
CA GLY A 133 -9.06 -0.76 -12.86
C GLY A 133 -8.23 0.07 -13.83
N LEU A 134 -7.00 0.41 -13.46
CA LEU A 134 -6.06 1.12 -14.33
C LEU A 134 -5.76 0.34 -15.62
N SER A 135 -5.55 -0.97 -15.51
CA SER A 135 -5.28 -1.84 -16.66
C SER A 135 -6.43 -1.89 -17.66
N LYS A 136 -7.68 -1.75 -17.21
CA LYS A 136 -8.86 -1.63 -18.07
C LYS A 136 -8.97 -0.24 -18.71
N ALA A 137 -8.59 0.81 -18.00
CA ALA A 137 -8.70 2.19 -18.46
C ALA A 137 -7.60 2.58 -19.47
N VAL A 138 -6.40 2.01 -19.33
CA VAL A 138 -5.26 2.36 -20.18
C VAL A 138 -5.34 1.74 -21.58
N ARG A 139 -5.15 2.59 -22.59
CA ARG A 139 -5.14 2.25 -24.01
C ARG A 139 -4.20 3.20 -24.77
N PRO A 140 -3.69 2.83 -25.94
CA PRO A 140 -2.85 3.72 -26.74
C PRO A 140 -3.51 5.09 -26.96
N GLY A 141 -2.76 6.17 -26.75
CA GLY A 141 -3.20 7.55 -26.92
C GLY A 141 -4.06 8.13 -25.78
N VAL A 142 -4.41 7.35 -24.74
CA VAL A 142 -5.14 7.91 -23.59
C VAL A 142 -4.27 8.94 -22.86
N ARG A 143 -4.86 10.09 -22.52
CA ARG A 143 -4.17 11.15 -21.77
C ARG A 143 -4.18 10.81 -20.29
N ALA A 144 -3.03 10.48 -19.73
CA ALA A 144 -2.88 10.08 -18.35
C ALA A 144 -2.05 11.10 -17.57
N VAL A 145 -2.53 11.48 -16.39
CA VAL A 145 -1.76 12.29 -15.44
C VAL A 145 -1.45 11.45 -14.21
N VAL A 146 -0.17 11.33 -13.87
CA VAL A 146 0.28 10.73 -12.63
C VAL A 146 0.65 11.84 -11.66
N ILE A 147 0.01 11.84 -10.49
CA ILE A 147 0.22 12.85 -9.44
C ILE A 147 1.10 12.26 -8.34
N GLY A 148 2.33 12.75 -8.27
CA GLY A 148 3.36 12.35 -7.31
C GLY A 148 4.50 11.57 -8.00
N GLY A 149 5.70 12.15 -7.99
CA GLY A 149 6.94 11.60 -8.57
C GLY A 149 7.75 10.71 -7.62
N GLY A 150 7.12 10.10 -6.62
CA GLY A 150 7.76 9.08 -5.77
C GLY A 150 7.88 7.73 -6.48
N LEU A 151 8.41 6.70 -5.78
CA LEU A 151 8.60 5.36 -6.34
C LEU A 151 7.37 4.83 -7.09
N LEU A 152 6.19 4.86 -6.46
CA LEU A 152 4.95 4.36 -7.06
C LEU A 152 4.54 5.14 -8.32
N GLY A 153 4.68 6.46 -8.30
CA GLY A 153 4.28 7.30 -9.43
C GLY A 153 5.24 7.20 -10.60
N VAL A 154 6.55 7.12 -10.35
CA VAL A 154 7.55 6.80 -11.38
C VAL A 154 7.26 5.45 -12.03
N SER A 155 6.98 4.42 -11.23
CA SER A 155 6.65 3.09 -11.73
C SER A 155 5.33 3.08 -12.52
N ALA A 156 4.30 3.77 -12.04
CA ALA A 156 3.02 3.89 -12.74
C ALA A 156 3.14 4.66 -14.06
N ALA A 157 3.84 5.80 -14.07
CA ALA A 157 4.07 6.59 -15.28
C ALA A 157 4.78 5.78 -16.37
N ARG A 158 5.84 5.04 -15.97
CA ARG A 158 6.53 4.11 -16.87
C ARG A 158 5.59 3.02 -17.41
N ALA A 159 4.81 2.39 -16.53
CA ALA A 159 3.90 1.31 -16.91
C ALA A 159 2.83 1.76 -17.91
N LEU A 160 2.26 2.95 -17.70
CA LEU A 160 1.29 3.57 -18.60
C LEU A 160 1.92 3.94 -19.96
N ALA A 161 3.12 4.53 -19.95
CA ALA A 161 3.83 4.92 -21.18
C ALA A 161 4.18 3.71 -22.05
N VAL A 162 4.66 2.62 -21.45
CA VAL A 162 4.94 1.36 -22.16
C VAL A 162 3.68 0.77 -22.80
N ARG A 163 2.49 1.05 -22.25
CA ARG A 163 1.19 0.68 -22.82
C ARG A 163 0.64 1.68 -23.83
N GLY A 164 1.44 2.68 -24.22
CA GLY A 164 1.11 3.66 -25.24
C GLY A 164 0.27 4.83 -24.77
N ALA A 165 0.08 5.04 -23.46
CA ALA A 165 -0.59 6.22 -22.96
C ALA A 165 0.27 7.48 -23.18
N GLN A 166 -0.38 8.64 -23.34
CA GLN A 166 0.28 9.95 -23.29
C GLN A 166 0.36 10.38 -21.82
N VAL A 167 1.55 10.30 -21.23
CA VAL A 167 1.70 10.44 -19.78
C VAL A 167 2.35 11.76 -19.41
N VAL A 168 1.70 12.48 -18.49
CA VAL A 168 2.30 13.60 -17.75
C VAL A 168 2.48 13.18 -16.29
N LEU A 169 3.71 13.29 -15.77
CA LEU A 169 4.04 13.08 -14.38
C LEU A 169 4.22 14.44 -13.69
N ALA A 170 3.28 14.78 -12.80
CA ALA A 170 3.33 16.00 -12.00
C ALA A 170 3.88 15.69 -10.60
N GLN A 171 5.01 16.31 -10.25
CA GLN A 171 5.69 16.16 -8.97
C GLN A 171 5.81 17.52 -8.28
N GLN A 172 5.35 17.58 -7.03
CA GLN A 172 5.40 18.79 -6.21
C GLN A 172 6.83 19.23 -5.90
N SER A 173 7.74 18.27 -5.66
CA SER A 173 9.12 18.56 -5.25
C SER A 173 10.00 18.90 -6.46
N GLU A 174 11.19 19.44 -6.20
CA GLU A 174 12.19 19.79 -7.22
C GLU A 174 12.70 18.59 -8.05
N ARG A 175 12.54 17.37 -7.54
CA ARG A 175 13.05 16.15 -8.19
C ARG A 175 12.18 14.93 -7.91
N LEU A 176 12.37 13.90 -8.74
CA LEU A 176 11.71 12.60 -8.59
C LEU A 176 12.39 11.79 -7.48
N MET A 177 11.59 10.98 -6.77
CA MET A 177 12.05 10.04 -5.74
C MET A 177 13.01 10.68 -4.72
N GLU A 178 12.72 11.91 -4.30
CA GLU A 178 13.58 12.77 -3.48
C GLU A 178 13.93 12.18 -2.10
N ARG A 179 13.15 11.19 -1.64
CA ARG A 179 13.37 10.46 -0.38
C ARG A 179 14.34 9.29 -0.51
N GLN A 180 14.57 8.80 -1.73
CA GLN A 180 15.38 7.61 -2.01
C GLN A 180 16.63 7.92 -2.83
N LEU A 181 16.57 8.93 -3.70
CA LEU A 181 17.62 9.22 -4.68
C LEU A 181 18.24 10.60 -4.45
N ASP A 182 19.55 10.65 -4.67
CA ASP A 182 20.28 11.91 -4.82
C ASP A 182 19.91 12.60 -6.14
N PRO A 183 20.34 13.86 -6.36
CA PRO A 183 20.03 14.60 -7.58
C PRO A 183 20.49 13.90 -8.87
N ALA A 184 21.67 13.26 -8.87
CA ALA A 184 22.24 12.63 -10.06
C ALA A 184 21.45 11.38 -10.46
N ALA A 185 21.10 10.53 -9.49
CA ALA A 185 20.27 9.36 -9.69
C ALA A 185 18.82 9.74 -10.08
N SER A 186 18.27 10.81 -9.49
CA SER A 186 16.96 11.33 -9.88
C SER A 186 16.93 11.80 -11.34
N ALA A 187 18.00 12.48 -11.79
CA ALA A 187 18.13 12.91 -13.18
C ALA A 187 18.23 11.73 -14.17
N LEU A 188 18.86 10.62 -13.77
CA LEU A 188 18.86 9.38 -14.56
C LEU A 188 17.45 8.81 -14.73
N VAL A 189 16.66 8.76 -13.65
CA VAL A 189 15.26 8.32 -13.70
C VAL A 189 14.42 9.23 -14.59
N ARG A 190 14.59 10.56 -14.47
CA ARG A 190 13.90 11.53 -15.32
C ARG A 190 14.20 11.29 -16.80
N ARG A 191 15.48 11.20 -17.17
CA ARG A 191 15.89 10.91 -18.55
C ARG A 191 15.33 9.59 -19.08
N HIS A 192 15.26 8.55 -18.23
CA HIS A 192 14.66 7.29 -18.63
C HIS A 192 13.17 7.43 -18.94
N LEU A 193 12.41 8.14 -18.11
CA LEU A 193 10.98 8.39 -18.34
C LEU A 193 10.75 9.26 -19.59
N GLU A 194 11.53 10.32 -19.77
CA GLU A 194 11.46 11.18 -20.96
C GLU A 194 11.80 10.42 -22.24
N GLY A 195 12.78 9.50 -22.18
CA GLY A 195 13.09 8.58 -23.30
C GLY A 195 11.95 7.61 -23.64
N LEU A 196 11.00 7.40 -22.73
CA LEU A 196 9.76 6.65 -22.96
C LEU A 196 8.59 7.55 -23.39
N GLY A 197 8.82 8.86 -23.57
CA GLY A 197 7.79 9.82 -23.96
C GLY A 197 6.94 10.35 -22.79
N VAL A 198 7.36 10.13 -21.54
CA VAL A 198 6.70 10.74 -20.37
C VAL A 198 7.13 12.19 -20.24
N GLU A 199 6.17 13.11 -20.17
CA GLU A 199 6.43 14.51 -19.81
C GLU A 199 6.53 14.64 -18.30
N VAL A 200 7.65 15.17 -17.79
CA VAL A 200 7.91 15.28 -16.34
C VAL A 200 7.95 16.74 -15.90
N HIS A 201 6.98 17.14 -15.08
CA HIS A 201 6.96 18.45 -14.43
C HIS A 201 7.26 18.31 -12.94
N THR A 202 8.41 18.83 -12.52
CA THR A 202 8.77 19.04 -11.11
C THR A 202 8.30 20.41 -10.66
N GLU A 203 8.30 20.64 -9.35
CA GLU A 203 7.78 21.89 -8.74
C GLU A 203 6.33 22.20 -9.15
N CYS A 204 5.60 21.17 -9.59
CA CYS A 204 4.29 21.27 -10.17
C CYS A 204 3.28 20.63 -9.22
N ARG A 205 2.46 21.49 -8.59
CA ARG A 205 1.39 21.07 -7.69
C ARG A 205 0.08 21.01 -8.45
N VAL A 206 -0.59 19.86 -8.46
CA VAL A 206 -2.00 19.76 -8.89
C VAL A 206 -2.91 20.29 -7.78
N ARG A 207 -3.97 21.01 -8.13
CA ARG A 207 -4.94 21.59 -7.18
C ARG A 207 -6.38 21.11 -7.39
N ASP A 208 -6.76 20.79 -8.63
CA ASP A 208 -8.13 20.45 -8.99
C ASP A 208 -8.17 19.25 -9.94
N VAL A 209 -9.21 18.43 -9.79
CA VAL A 209 -9.61 17.37 -10.71
C VAL A 209 -11.01 17.72 -11.20
N ARG A 210 -11.11 18.09 -12.48
CA ARG A 210 -12.38 18.49 -13.08
C ARG A 210 -13.00 17.31 -13.81
N SER A 211 -14.26 17.04 -13.48
CA SER A 211 -15.03 15.94 -14.02
C SER A 211 -16.30 16.44 -14.71
N VAL A 212 -16.72 15.76 -15.78
CA VAL A 212 -17.96 16.03 -16.52
C VAL A 212 -18.71 14.72 -16.66
N GLY A 213 -19.98 14.70 -16.21
CA GLY A 213 -20.79 13.48 -16.23
C GLY A 213 -20.24 12.36 -15.33
N GLY A 214 -19.51 12.70 -14.27
CA GLY A 214 -18.91 11.74 -13.33
C GLY A 214 -17.50 11.25 -13.71
N ALA A 215 -17.01 11.56 -14.91
CA ALA A 215 -15.69 11.15 -15.39
C ALA A 215 -14.70 12.31 -15.48
N VAL A 216 -13.43 12.05 -15.18
CA VAL A 216 -12.36 13.05 -15.26
C VAL A 216 -12.17 13.54 -16.69
N ARG A 217 -11.90 14.85 -16.84
CA ARG A 217 -11.61 15.50 -18.13
C ARG A 217 -10.35 16.35 -18.13
N SER A 218 -9.97 16.86 -16.96
CA SER A 218 -8.73 17.63 -16.82
C SER A 218 -8.27 17.70 -15.37
N VAL A 219 -6.98 17.95 -15.20
CA VAL A 219 -6.39 18.37 -13.93
C VAL A 219 -5.97 19.84 -14.03
N GLU A 220 -6.08 20.59 -12.94
CA GLU A 220 -5.61 21.98 -12.88
C GLU A 220 -4.35 22.08 -12.02
N MET A 221 -3.32 22.71 -12.58
CA MET A 221 -2.03 22.94 -11.94
C MET A 221 -2.09 24.17 -11.01
N GLY A 222 -1.05 24.35 -10.20
CA GLY A 222 -0.99 25.41 -9.19
C GLY A 222 -0.90 26.82 -9.76
N ASP A 223 -0.51 26.96 -11.02
CA ASP A 223 -0.47 28.20 -11.80
C ASP A 223 -1.78 28.48 -12.56
N GLY A 224 -2.77 27.58 -12.48
CA GLY A 224 -4.05 27.68 -13.17
C GLY A 224 -4.08 27.02 -14.56
N TYR A 225 -2.97 26.43 -15.03
CA TYR A 225 -2.98 25.70 -16.29
C TYR A 225 -3.84 24.43 -16.18
N ALA A 226 -4.77 24.25 -17.11
CA ALA A 226 -5.63 23.07 -17.17
C ALA A 226 -5.10 22.08 -18.21
N LEU A 227 -4.69 20.90 -17.74
CA LEU A 227 -4.22 19.82 -18.59
C LEU A 227 -5.34 18.79 -18.80
N GLY A 228 -5.69 18.53 -20.06
CA GLY A 228 -6.67 17.50 -20.41
C GLY A 228 -6.21 16.11 -19.98
N ALA A 229 -7.07 15.38 -19.28
CA ALA A 229 -6.78 14.07 -18.71
C ALA A 229 -8.02 13.17 -18.78
N ASP A 230 -7.87 11.97 -19.31
CA ASP A 230 -8.90 10.94 -19.32
C ASP A 230 -8.62 9.83 -18.29
N LEU A 231 -7.41 9.85 -17.71
CA LEU A 231 -6.95 8.94 -16.67
C LEU A 231 -6.08 9.72 -15.67
N VAL A 232 -6.32 9.57 -14.38
CA VAL A 232 -5.53 10.18 -13.30
C VAL A 232 -5.10 9.10 -12.32
N VAL A 233 -3.80 9.06 -12.01
CA VAL A 233 -3.22 8.15 -11.02
C VAL A 233 -2.73 8.93 -9.81
N LEU A 234 -3.26 8.62 -8.64
CA LEU A 234 -2.88 9.22 -7.37
C LEU A 234 -1.75 8.40 -6.73
N ALA A 235 -0.53 8.93 -6.79
CA ALA A 235 0.68 8.31 -6.24
C ALA A 235 1.36 9.22 -5.19
N CYS A 236 0.56 9.84 -4.32
CA CYS A 236 0.99 10.88 -3.36
C CYS A 236 1.56 10.33 -2.04
N GLY A 237 2.07 9.10 -2.04
CA GLY A 237 2.60 8.41 -0.86
C GLY A 237 1.58 7.53 -0.15
N VAL A 238 1.97 7.01 1.01
CA VAL A 238 1.17 6.07 1.80
C VAL A 238 1.10 6.48 3.27
N ARG A 239 0.05 6.04 3.96
CA ARG A 239 -0.16 6.27 5.40
C ARG A 239 -0.37 4.94 6.13
N PRO A 240 0.38 4.65 7.21
CA PRO A 240 0.20 3.45 8.03
C PRO A 240 -1.25 3.22 8.46
N ARG A 241 -1.73 1.98 8.36
CA ARG A 241 -3.07 1.56 8.81
C ARG A 241 -3.07 1.28 10.31
N ALA A 242 -3.01 2.33 11.12
CA ALA A 242 -2.96 2.25 12.58
C ALA A 242 -4.33 2.46 13.27
N GLY A 243 -5.45 2.42 12.52
CA GLY A 243 -6.81 2.64 13.05
C GLY A 243 -7.18 1.63 14.15
N LEU A 244 -7.09 0.34 13.85
CA LEU A 244 -7.36 -0.74 14.81
C LEU A 244 -6.52 -0.62 16.09
N ALA A 245 -5.23 -0.31 15.96
CA ALA A 245 -4.34 -0.13 17.11
C ALA A 245 -4.76 1.05 17.99
N ARG A 246 -5.11 2.18 17.37
CA ARG A 246 -5.55 3.39 18.08
C ARG A 246 -6.86 3.15 18.82
N GLU A 247 -7.83 2.51 18.16
CA GLU A 247 -9.13 2.16 18.77
C GLU A 247 -8.97 1.16 19.92
N ALA A 248 -7.98 0.26 19.83
CA ALA A 248 -7.60 -0.64 20.92
C ALA A 248 -6.81 0.03 22.05
N GLY A 249 -6.55 1.34 21.99
CA GLY A 249 -5.78 2.06 23.00
C GLY A 249 -4.30 1.69 23.04
N LEU A 250 -3.73 1.24 21.92
CA LEU A 250 -2.27 1.08 21.78
C LEU A 250 -1.61 2.43 21.51
N ALA A 251 -0.32 2.53 21.84
CA ALA A 251 0.48 3.71 21.54
C ALA A 251 0.69 3.84 20.01
N VAL A 252 0.29 4.97 19.44
CA VAL A 252 0.32 5.24 17.99
C VAL A 252 0.85 6.65 17.72
N GLY A 253 1.86 6.74 16.84
CA GLY A 253 2.36 7.99 16.27
C GLY A 253 1.95 8.15 14.80
N LYS A 254 2.95 8.23 13.91
CA LYS A 254 2.79 8.07 12.46
C LYS A 254 2.31 6.66 12.11
N GLY A 255 2.73 5.65 12.87
CA GLY A 255 2.30 4.25 12.80
C GLY A 255 2.12 3.65 14.20
N VAL A 256 1.87 2.34 14.29
CA VAL A 256 1.82 1.60 15.56
C VAL A 256 3.20 1.59 16.17
N LEU A 257 3.38 2.18 17.36
CA LEU A 257 4.68 2.25 18.00
C LEU A 257 5.14 0.86 18.43
N VAL A 258 6.38 0.51 18.07
CA VAL A 258 7.02 -0.74 18.49
C VAL A 258 8.42 -0.52 19.04
N ASP A 259 8.82 -1.39 19.97
CA ASP A 259 10.19 -1.49 20.45
C ASP A 259 11.10 -2.35 19.54
N ASP A 260 12.33 -2.60 19.97
CA ASP A 260 13.34 -3.38 19.21
C ASP A 260 12.96 -4.85 19.01
N GLU A 261 12.03 -5.38 19.82
CA GLU A 261 11.46 -6.72 19.72
C GLU A 261 10.10 -6.71 18.99
N LEU A 262 9.76 -5.59 18.33
CA LEU A 262 8.54 -5.39 17.56
C LEU A 262 7.26 -5.46 18.42
N ARG A 263 7.39 -5.24 19.73
CA ARG A 263 6.28 -5.21 20.70
C ARG A 263 5.62 -3.85 20.72
N THR A 264 4.30 -3.86 20.77
CA THR A 264 3.53 -2.64 21.00
C THR A 264 3.48 -2.30 22.49
N SER A 265 2.72 -1.28 22.87
CA SER A 265 2.41 -0.98 24.28
C SER A 265 1.64 -2.09 25.02
N ASP A 266 1.22 -3.14 24.30
CA ASP A 266 0.67 -4.37 24.88
C ASP A 266 1.63 -5.55 24.62
N PRO A 267 2.07 -6.27 25.67
CA PRO A 267 3.04 -7.36 25.53
C PRO A 267 2.51 -8.57 24.75
N HIS A 268 1.20 -8.68 24.49
CA HIS A 268 0.61 -9.73 23.66
C HIS A 268 0.36 -9.29 22.22
N ILE A 269 0.70 -8.04 21.88
CA ILE A 269 0.48 -7.48 20.54
C ILE A 269 1.81 -7.01 19.94
N ARG A 270 2.06 -7.41 18.70
CA ARG A 270 3.20 -7.04 17.87
C ARG A 270 2.73 -6.25 16.66
N ALA A 271 3.62 -5.49 16.01
CA ALA A 271 3.32 -4.87 14.71
C ALA A 271 4.52 -4.91 13.77
N ILE A 272 4.26 -5.19 12.48
CA ILE A 272 5.29 -5.30 11.44
C ILE A 272 4.86 -4.66 10.11
N GLY A 273 5.83 -4.44 9.23
CA GLY A 273 5.64 -3.86 7.90
C GLY A 273 5.25 -2.38 7.95
N ASP A 274 4.58 -1.90 6.90
CA ASP A 274 4.26 -0.48 6.74
C ASP A 274 3.41 0.13 7.87
N CYS A 275 2.74 -0.70 8.69
CA CYS A 275 1.93 -0.19 9.80
C CYS A 275 2.76 0.17 11.03
N ALA A 276 3.95 -0.42 11.18
CA ALA A 276 4.80 -0.28 12.34
C ALA A 276 5.66 1.00 12.27
N GLN A 277 5.82 1.65 13.41
CA GLN A 277 6.74 2.75 13.64
C GLN A 277 7.76 2.32 14.69
N HIS A 278 9.02 2.26 14.30
CA HIS A 278 10.15 1.93 15.16
C HIS A 278 11.11 3.12 15.18
N ALA A 279 11.55 3.57 16.37
CA ALA A 279 12.45 4.72 16.55
C ALA A 279 12.10 5.94 15.66
N ASP A 280 10.84 6.39 15.72
CA ASP A 280 10.28 7.50 14.93
C ASP A 280 10.26 7.35 13.40
N ARG A 281 10.58 6.15 12.92
CA ARG A 281 10.64 5.81 11.51
C ARG A 281 9.47 4.91 11.10
N VAL A 282 8.84 5.28 9.99
CA VAL A 282 7.95 4.40 9.21
C VAL A 282 8.64 4.13 7.89
N TYR A 283 8.87 2.87 7.55
CA TYR A 283 9.72 2.51 6.42
C TYR A 283 8.99 2.61 5.08
N GLY A 284 7.79 2.02 4.98
CA GLY A 284 7.00 2.03 3.74
C GLY A 284 7.66 1.30 2.57
N LEU A 285 8.50 0.30 2.85
CA LEU A 285 9.32 -0.43 1.88
C LEU A 285 9.26 -1.95 2.14
N ALA A 286 9.37 -2.74 1.08
CA ALA A 286 9.26 -4.19 1.16
C ALA A 286 10.40 -4.86 1.93
N ALA A 287 11.66 -4.42 1.74
CA ALA A 287 12.82 -5.03 2.41
C ALA A 287 12.72 -4.94 3.95
N PRO A 288 12.49 -3.77 4.57
CA PRO A 288 12.24 -3.69 6.01
C PRO A 288 11.06 -4.54 6.49
N ALA A 289 9.99 -4.65 5.69
CA ALA A 289 8.83 -5.46 6.04
C ALA A 289 9.16 -6.97 6.07
N LEU A 290 10.03 -7.44 5.16
CA LEU A 290 10.51 -8.82 5.12
C LEU A 290 11.48 -9.12 6.27
N GLU A 291 12.39 -8.18 6.57
CA GLU A 291 13.33 -8.28 7.69
C GLU A 291 12.59 -8.36 9.03
N GLN A 292 11.62 -7.46 9.27
CA GLN A 292 10.78 -7.48 10.46
C GLN A 292 9.98 -8.79 10.59
N ALA A 293 9.46 -9.32 9.49
CA ALA A 293 8.74 -10.60 9.50
C ALA A 293 9.65 -11.78 9.84
N GLY A 294 10.91 -11.76 9.36
CA GLY A 294 11.92 -12.76 9.71
C GLY A 294 12.31 -12.70 11.18
N ALA A 295 12.69 -11.52 11.67
CA ALA A 295 13.08 -11.31 13.07
C ALA A 295 11.96 -11.69 14.04
N LEU A 296 10.71 -11.28 13.75
CA LEU A 296 9.59 -11.63 14.61
C LEU A 296 9.27 -13.13 14.62
N ALA A 297 9.47 -13.83 13.51
CA ALA A 297 9.25 -15.28 13.46
C ALA A 297 10.22 -16.02 14.38
N GLU A 298 11.49 -15.60 14.42
CA GLU A 298 12.52 -16.18 15.30
C GLU A 298 12.20 -15.90 16.77
N LEU A 299 11.83 -14.66 17.11
CA LEU A 299 11.42 -14.29 18.47
C LEU A 299 10.23 -15.13 18.96
N LEU A 300 9.18 -15.25 18.15
CA LEU A 300 7.95 -15.98 18.53
C LEU A 300 8.10 -17.51 18.52
N ALA A 301 9.13 -18.05 17.86
CA ALA A 301 9.39 -19.49 17.83
C ALA A 301 10.43 -19.92 18.88
N GLY A 302 11.23 -18.98 19.39
CA GLY A 302 12.19 -19.22 20.48
C GLY A 302 11.59 -19.15 21.89
N ASP A 303 10.39 -18.59 22.01
CA ASP A 303 9.56 -18.55 23.24
C ASP A 303 8.74 -19.85 23.42
#